data_AF-A0A7W1T9P9-F1
#
_entry.id   AF-A0A7W1T9P9-F1
#
_cell.length_a   1.000
_cell.length_b   1.000
_cell.length_c   1.000
_cell.angle_alpha   90.00
_cell.angle_beta   90.00
_cell.angle_gamma   90.00
#
_symmetry.space_group_name_H-M   'P 1'
#
loop_
_entity.id
_entity.type
_entity.pdbx_description
1 polymer ?
#
loop_
_entity_poly.entity_id
_entity_poly.type
_entity_poly.pdbx_seq_one_letter_code
_entity_poly.pdbx_strand_id
1 'polypeptide(L)'
;MPRLRVSDAEHPAYDPGDVGPEGRPFCRWCLHELPERRRDFCGPSCLHEFKLRVSAAYARQQVFARDRGVCSHCRLDGGRLDRVIAALREHTEDGGRDDSVAVQTLAELGFGRRKRVVSVWNMDHRTAVVEGGGLCGLGNLRTLCLICHGRETRALHQRQTRRREGAWS
;
A
#
# COMPACT_ATOMS: atom_id res chain seq x y z
N MET A 1 16.19 -1.53 -13.73
CA MET A 1 16.22 -1.13 -12.30
C MET A 1 15.65 0.28 -12.23
N PRO A 2 14.49 0.52 -11.60
CA PRO A 2 13.98 1.88 -11.51
C PRO A 2 14.97 2.70 -10.66
N ARG A 3 15.53 3.74 -11.28
CA ARG A 3 16.36 4.74 -10.61
C ARG A 3 15.44 5.51 -9.66
N LEU A 4 15.26 5.01 -8.45
CA LEU A 4 14.63 5.79 -7.40
C LEU A 4 15.58 6.90 -7.01
N ARG A 5 15.48 8.04 -7.69
CA ARG A 5 15.81 9.32 -7.08
C ARG A 5 14.72 9.59 -6.04
N VAL A 6 14.92 9.10 -4.82
CA VAL A 6 14.08 9.53 -3.69
C VAL A 6 14.58 10.91 -3.32
N SER A 7 14.05 11.95 -3.97
CA SER A 7 14.34 13.34 -3.63
C SER A 7 13.48 13.78 -2.46
N ASP A 8 13.74 13.22 -1.29
CA ASP A 8 13.33 13.81 -0.02
C ASP A 8 14.61 14.22 0.72
N ALA A 9 14.55 15.29 1.51
CA ALA A 9 15.70 16.00 2.11
C ALA A 9 16.66 15.12 2.97
N GLU A 10 16.37 13.84 3.15
CA GLU A 10 17.12 12.89 3.97
C GLU A 10 18.04 11.93 3.17
N HIS A 11 18.03 11.93 1.83
CA HIS A 11 18.81 10.98 1.03
C HIS A 11 19.58 11.66 -0.13
N PRO A 12 20.93 11.80 -0.03
CA PRO A 12 21.74 12.39 -1.11
C PRO A 12 21.68 11.58 -2.42
N ALA A 13 21.94 12.27 -3.52
CA ALA A 13 21.96 11.68 -4.85
C ALA A 13 23.03 10.56 -4.94
N TYR A 14 22.62 9.37 -5.36
CA TYR A 14 23.47 8.18 -5.51
C TYR A 14 23.88 7.97 -6.97
N ASP A 15 25.18 7.88 -7.25
CA ASP A 15 25.70 7.31 -8.51
C ASP A 15 25.92 5.79 -8.31
N PRO A 16 25.34 4.92 -9.16
CA PRO A 16 25.58 3.47 -9.14
C PRO A 16 27.04 3.00 -9.19
N GLY A 17 27.99 3.88 -9.50
CA GLY A 17 29.43 3.59 -9.48
C GLY A 17 30.18 3.99 -8.20
N ASP A 18 29.54 4.71 -7.28
CA ASP A 18 30.21 5.20 -6.07
C ASP A 18 30.48 4.08 -5.06
N VAL A 19 31.72 4.04 -4.57
CA VAL A 19 32.16 3.12 -3.51
C VAL A 19 32.61 3.90 -2.28
N GLY A 20 32.44 3.29 -1.12
CA GLY A 20 32.90 3.85 0.14
C GLY A 20 34.42 3.81 0.29
N PRO A 21 34.94 4.31 1.42
CA PRO A 21 36.37 4.38 1.71
C PRO A 21 37.11 3.03 1.61
N GLU A 22 36.41 1.93 1.88
CA GLU A 22 36.95 0.57 1.80
C GLU A 22 36.68 -0.10 0.43
N GLY A 23 36.27 0.69 -0.57
CA GLY A 23 35.99 0.23 -1.93
C GLY A 23 34.72 -0.60 -2.06
N ARG A 24 33.79 -0.53 -1.10
CA ARG A 24 32.56 -1.34 -1.10
C ARG A 24 31.34 -0.51 -1.52
N PRO A 25 30.30 -1.15 -2.07
CA PRO A 25 29.07 -0.44 -2.44
C PRO A 25 28.34 0.13 -1.22
N PHE A 26 27.57 1.19 -1.44
CA PHE A 26 26.69 1.76 -0.42
C PHE A 26 25.35 1.04 -0.30
N CYS A 27 24.75 1.07 0.89
CA CYS A 27 23.39 0.60 1.12
C CYS A 27 22.40 1.45 0.33
N ARG A 28 21.53 0.81 -0.46
CA ARG A 28 20.49 1.48 -1.28
C ARG A 28 19.39 2.21 -0.49
N TRP A 29 19.47 2.18 0.84
CA TRP A 29 18.55 2.89 1.72
C TRP A 29 19.32 3.95 2.51
N CYS A 30 20.10 3.56 3.53
CA CYS A 30 20.76 4.53 4.43
C CYS A 30 22.09 5.08 3.89
N LEU A 31 22.53 4.67 2.70
CA LEU A 31 23.77 5.09 2.05
C LEU A 31 25.06 4.88 2.86
N HIS A 32 25.03 4.04 3.90
CA HIS A 32 26.24 3.62 4.59
C HIS A 32 26.97 2.57 3.77
N GLU A 33 28.30 2.58 3.82
CA GLU A 33 29.12 1.58 3.15
C GLU A 33 28.76 0.18 3.66
N LEU A 34 28.59 -0.77 2.74
CA LEU A 34 28.15 -2.11 3.09
C LEU A 34 29.28 -2.93 3.72
N PRO A 35 28.97 -3.81 4.68
CA PRO A 35 29.93 -4.79 5.16
C PRO A 35 30.28 -5.79 4.04
N GLU A 36 31.44 -6.43 4.15
CA GLU A 36 32.13 -7.20 3.10
C GLU A 36 31.25 -8.20 2.31
N ARG A 37 30.22 -8.77 2.93
CA ARG A 37 29.35 -9.79 2.31
C ARG A 37 28.01 -9.28 1.77
N ARG A 38 27.71 -7.98 1.89
CA ARG A 38 26.41 -7.41 1.49
C ARG A 38 26.58 -6.54 0.25
N ARG A 39 25.58 -6.57 -0.63
CA ARG A 39 25.62 -5.86 -1.93
C ARG A 39 24.56 -4.77 -2.11
N ASP A 40 23.43 -4.88 -1.40
CA ASP A 40 22.29 -3.97 -1.61
C ASP A 40 21.83 -3.24 -0.34
N PHE A 41 21.84 -3.91 0.82
CA PHE A 41 21.32 -3.36 2.08
C PHE A 41 22.18 -3.78 3.26
N CYS A 42 22.47 -2.86 4.18
CA CYS A 42 23.30 -3.13 5.36
C CYS A 42 22.62 -4.06 6.36
N GLY A 43 21.28 -4.14 6.35
CA GLY A 43 20.51 -5.01 7.23
C GLY A 43 19.02 -5.09 6.88
N PRO A 44 18.26 -5.92 7.63
CA PRO A 44 16.83 -6.13 7.40
C PRO A 44 15.98 -4.87 7.51
N SER A 45 16.34 -3.93 8.40
CA SER A 45 15.63 -2.66 8.56
C SER A 45 15.68 -1.80 7.29
N CYS A 46 16.86 -1.65 6.69
CA CYS A 46 17.02 -0.91 5.42
C CYS A 46 16.28 -1.58 4.26
N LEU A 47 16.30 -2.92 4.20
CA LEU A 47 15.51 -3.66 3.21
C LEU A 47 14.00 -3.44 3.43
N HIS A 48 13.53 -3.43 4.68
CA HIS A 48 12.13 -3.19 5.03
C HIS A 48 11.67 -1.81 4.54
N GLU A 49 12.40 -0.76 4.91
CA GLU A 49 12.09 0.62 4.51
C GLU A 49 12.09 0.80 2.99
N PHE A 50 13.09 0.21 2.31
CA PHE A 50 13.13 0.22 0.86
C PHE A 50 11.89 -0.50 0.27
N LYS A 51 11.58 -1.70 0.73
CA LYS A 51 10.43 -2.48 0.22
C LYS A 51 9.09 -1.80 0.47
N LEU A 52 8.91 -1.11 1.59
CA LEU A 52 7.69 -0.33 1.87
C LEU A 52 7.40 0.70 0.78
N ARG A 53 8.44 1.30 0.20
CA ARG A 53 8.31 2.40 -0.78
C ARG A 53 8.19 1.91 -2.22
N VAL A 54 8.82 0.78 -2.54
CA VAL A 54 8.91 0.30 -3.93
C VAL A 54 7.94 -0.84 -4.25
N SER A 55 7.43 -1.54 -3.24
CA SER A 55 6.58 -2.71 -3.43
C SER A 55 5.24 -2.51 -2.75
N ALA A 56 4.22 -2.17 -3.55
CA ALA A 56 2.84 -2.05 -3.08
C ALA A 56 2.33 -3.35 -2.44
N ALA A 57 2.76 -4.52 -2.93
CA ALA A 57 2.41 -5.82 -2.36
C ALA A 57 3.01 -5.99 -0.95
N TYR A 58 4.29 -5.65 -0.77
CA TYR A 58 4.94 -5.70 0.54
C TYR A 58 4.29 -4.70 1.50
N ALA A 59 4.07 -3.45 1.06
CA ALA A 59 3.39 -2.43 1.84
C ALA A 59 2.00 -2.92 2.30
N ARG A 60 1.19 -3.48 1.40
CA ARG A 60 -0.11 -4.07 1.73
C ARG A 60 0.00 -5.19 2.77
N GLN A 61 1.01 -6.05 2.67
CA GLN A 61 1.27 -7.11 3.64
C GLN A 61 1.61 -6.54 5.03
N GLN A 62 2.49 -5.54 5.11
CA GLN A 62 2.88 -4.92 6.38
C GLN A 62 1.69 -4.16 7.03
N VAL A 63 0.87 -3.49 6.21
CA VAL A 63 -0.36 -2.85 6.67
C VAL A 63 -1.35 -3.88 7.21
N PHE A 64 -1.53 -5.01 6.52
CA PHE A 64 -2.38 -6.09 7.04
C PHE A 64 -1.84 -6.69 8.33
N ALA A 65 -0.52 -6.90 8.44
CA ALA A 65 0.09 -7.43 9.66
C ALA A 65 -0.16 -6.49 10.87
N ARG A 66 -0.08 -5.17 10.65
CA ARG A 66 -0.35 -4.14 11.66
C ARG A 66 -1.84 -4.02 12.02
N ASP A 67 -2.70 -3.89 11.01
CA ASP A 67 -4.09 -3.47 11.17
C ASP A 67 -5.09 -4.64 11.15
N ARG A 68 -4.66 -5.83 10.73
CA ARG A 68 -5.48 -7.04 10.54
C ARG A 68 -6.69 -6.85 9.62
N GLY A 69 -6.61 -5.90 8.69
CA GLY A 69 -7.73 -5.59 7.79
C GLY A 69 -8.83 -4.74 8.44
N VAL A 70 -8.63 -4.22 9.66
CA VAL A 70 -9.60 -3.37 10.36
C VAL A 70 -9.56 -1.94 9.84
N CYS A 71 -10.70 -1.45 9.36
CA CYS A 71 -10.84 -0.11 8.83
C CYS A 71 -10.50 0.95 9.89
N SER A 72 -9.59 1.87 9.56
CA SER A 72 -9.21 2.96 10.44
C SER A 72 -10.31 4.01 10.64
N HIS A 73 -11.25 4.13 9.70
CA HIS A 73 -12.37 5.08 9.78
C HIS A 73 -13.59 4.52 10.49
N CYS A 74 -14.10 3.37 10.04
CA CYS A 74 -15.37 2.82 10.54
C CYS A 74 -15.22 1.58 11.43
N ARG A 75 -13.99 1.11 11.67
CA ARG A 75 -13.68 -0.07 12.50
C ARG A 75 -14.24 -1.41 12.00
N LEU A 76 -14.84 -1.45 10.82
CA LEU A 76 -15.22 -2.71 10.17
C LEU A 76 -13.99 -3.63 10.05
N ASP A 77 -14.11 -4.86 10.52
CA ASP A 77 -13.11 -5.91 10.36
C ASP A 77 -13.21 -6.53 8.95
N GLY A 78 -12.50 -5.93 8.00
CA GLY A 78 -12.47 -6.42 6.63
C GLY A 78 -11.72 -7.74 6.49
N GLY A 79 -10.73 -8.02 7.35
CA GLY A 79 -10.01 -9.29 7.35
C GLY A 79 -10.91 -10.46 7.75
N ARG A 80 -11.80 -10.25 8.72
CA ARG A 80 -12.83 -11.23 9.07
C ARG A 80 -13.86 -11.41 7.97
N LEU A 81 -14.35 -10.31 7.38
CA LEU A 81 -15.33 -10.40 6.29
C LEU A 81 -14.74 -11.12 5.07
N ASP A 82 -13.48 -10.87 4.71
CA ASP A 82 -12.79 -11.59 3.63
C ASP A 82 -12.77 -13.11 3.88
N ARG A 83 -12.53 -13.56 5.12
CA ARG A 83 -12.59 -14.99 5.48
C ARG A 83 -14.00 -15.57 5.33
N VAL A 84 -15.03 -14.83 5.73
CA VAL A 84 -16.43 -15.26 5.55
C VAL A 84 -16.76 -15.40 4.07
N ILE A 85 -16.37 -14.42 3.25
CA ILE A 85 -16.59 -14.46 1.80
C ILE A 85 -15.81 -15.61 1.14
N ALA A 86 -14.57 -15.87 1.58
CA ALA A 86 -13.79 -17.01 1.10
C ALA A 86 -14.49 -18.34 1.43
N ALA A 87 -14.96 -18.52 2.66
CA ALA A 87 -15.69 -19.72 3.06
C ALA A 87 -16.99 -19.89 2.26
N LEU A 88 -17.76 -18.82 2.02
CA LEU A 88 -18.97 -18.89 1.19
C LEU A 88 -18.67 -19.37 -0.23
N ARG A 89 -17.52 -18.97 -0.81
CA ARG A 89 -17.08 -19.45 -2.13
C ARG A 89 -16.66 -20.91 -2.10
N GLU A 90 -15.98 -21.35 -1.06
CA GLU A 90 -15.50 -22.74 -0.93
C GLU A 90 -16.64 -23.74 -0.72
N HIS A 91 -17.77 -23.29 -0.15
CA HIS A 91 -18.92 -24.13 0.16
C HIS A 91 -20.01 -24.20 -0.93
N THR A 92 -19.77 -23.66 -2.13
CA THR A 92 -20.71 -23.84 -3.25
C THR A 92 -20.54 -25.22 -3.90
N GLU A 93 -21.63 -25.80 -4.41
CA GLU A 93 -21.63 -27.13 -5.04
C GLU A 93 -20.64 -27.24 -6.22
N ASP A 94 -20.32 -26.11 -6.87
CA ASP A 94 -19.46 -26.04 -8.04
C ASP A 94 -18.00 -25.66 -7.74
N GLY A 95 -17.63 -25.57 -6.45
CA GLY A 95 -16.27 -25.28 -5.98
C GLY A 95 -15.85 -23.81 -6.16
N GLY A 96 -16.77 -22.88 -5.91
CA GLY A 96 -16.54 -21.43 -5.97
C GLY A 96 -16.55 -20.84 -7.38
N ARG A 97 -17.11 -21.56 -8.36
CA ARG A 97 -17.34 -21.02 -9.70
C ARG A 97 -18.55 -20.07 -9.71
N ASP A 98 -19.59 -20.39 -8.95
CA ASP A 98 -20.71 -19.51 -8.69
C ASP A 98 -20.40 -18.57 -7.53
N ASP A 99 -20.15 -17.29 -7.86
CA ASP A 99 -19.90 -16.23 -6.87
C ASP A 99 -21.21 -15.53 -6.45
N SER A 100 -22.39 -16.01 -6.89
CA SER A 100 -23.68 -15.33 -6.72
C SER A 100 -23.99 -14.99 -5.25
N VAL A 101 -23.84 -15.96 -4.35
CA VAL A 101 -24.09 -15.79 -2.90
C VAL A 101 -23.14 -14.76 -2.32
N ALA A 102 -21.83 -14.89 -2.57
CA ALA A 102 -20.83 -13.95 -2.07
C ALA A 102 -21.03 -12.53 -2.63
N VAL A 103 -21.35 -12.40 -3.92
CA VAL A 103 -21.66 -11.11 -4.56
C VAL A 103 -22.93 -10.51 -3.96
N GLN A 104 -23.96 -11.31 -3.70
CA GLN A 104 -25.20 -10.86 -3.08
C GLN A 104 -24.96 -10.41 -1.63
N THR A 105 -24.26 -11.21 -0.82
CA THR A 105 -23.88 -10.85 0.56
C THR A 105 -23.12 -9.53 0.59
N LEU A 106 -22.13 -9.34 -0.29
CA LEU A 106 -21.38 -8.09 -0.38
C LEU A 106 -22.26 -6.90 -0.80
N ALA A 107 -23.20 -7.13 -1.72
CA ALA A 107 -24.14 -6.09 -2.15
C ALA A 107 -25.06 -5.66 -1.00
N GLU A 108 -25.61 -6.61 -0.24
CA GLU A 108 -26.47 -6.36 0.93
C GLU A 108 -25.72 -5.63 2.05
N LEU A 109 -24.42 -5.92 2.22
CA LEU A 109 -23.53 -5.21 3.14
C LEU A 109 -23.07 -3.83 2.63
N GLY A 110 -23.52 -3.41 1.44
CA GLY A 110 -23.22 -2.09 0.88
C GLY A 110 -21.90 -1.96 0.13
N PHE A 111 -21.23 -3.06 -0.19
CA PHE A 111 -20.00 -3.08 -1.01
C PHE A 111 -20.25 -3.04 -2.53
N GLY A 112 -21.52 -3.14 -2.93
CA GLY A 112 -21.98 -3.06 -4.32
C GLY A 112 -21.82 -4.36 -5.10
N ARG A 113 -22.46 -4.42 -6.27
CA ARG A 113 -22.56 -5.62 -7.14
C ARG A 113 -21.38 -5.75 -8.10
N ARG A 114 -20.14 -5.69 -7.62
CA ARG A 114 -18.97 -5.97 -8.47
C ARG A 114 -18.82 -7.47 -8.67
N LYS A 115 -18.60 -7.91 -9.91
CA LYS A 115 -18.61 -9.34 -10.30
C LYS A 115 -17.59 -10.21 -9.56
N ARG A 116 -16.54 -9.62 -8.96
CA ARG A 116 -15.64 -10.33 -8.04
C ARG A 116 -14.84 -9.35 -7.18
N VAL A 117 -15.21 -9.21 -5.91
CA VAL A 117 -14.37 -8.50 -4.93
C VAL A 117 -13.37 -9.49 -4.35
N VAL A 118 -12.08 -9.21 -4.52
CA VAL A 118 -10.99 -10.04 -3.98
C VAL A 118 -10.80 -9.80 -2.48
N SER A 119 -11.02 -8.56 -2.03
CA SER A 119 -10.93 -8.16 -0.63
C SER A 119 -11.80 -6.95 -0.35
N VAL A 120 -12.45 -6.91 0.81
CA VAL A 120 -13.33 -5.82 1.28
C VAL A 120 -12.57 -4.68 1.97
N TRP A 121 -11.25 -4.79 2.06
CA TRP A 121 -10.37 -3.74 2.57
C TRP A 121 -9.24 -3.43 1.57
N ASN A 122 -8.73 -2.20 1.66
CA ASN A 122 -7.59 -1.73 0.91
C ASN A 122 -6.57 -1.01 1.81
N MET A 123 -5.31 -1.08 1.37
CA MET A 123 -4.29 -0.15 1.83
C MET A 123 -4.53 1.20 1.17
N ASP A 124 -4.51 2.25 1.97
CA ASP A 124 -4.64 3.64 1.53
C ASP A 124 -3.52 4.49 2.13
N HIS A 125 -3.22 5.62 1.50
CA HIS A 125 -2.32 6.61 2.06
C HIS A 125 -3.12 7.64 2.89
N ARG A 126 -2.64 8.00 4.08
CA ARG A 126 -3.26 9.04 4.92
C ARG A 126 -3.16 10.41 4.23
N THR A 127 -1.97 10.74 3.76
CA THR A 127 -1.71 11.81 2.79
C THR A 127 -1.57 11.18 1.42
N ALA A 128 -2.36 11.60 0.43
CA ALA A 128 -2.32 10.99 -0.89
C ALA A 128 -0.98 11.22 -1.61
N VAL A 129 -0.60 10.32 -2.51
CA VAL A 129 0.65 10.43 -3.30
C VAL A 129 0.71 11.75 -4.07
N VAL A 130 -0.39 12.14 -4.71
CA VAL A 130 -0.52 13.40 -5.46
C VAL A 130 -0.48 14.65 -4.57
N GLU A 131 -0.55 14.48 -3.25
CA GLU A 131 -0.42 15.52 -2.24
C GLU A 131 0.92 15.40 -1.47
N GLY A 132 1.88 14.62 -1.99
CA GLY A 132 3.22 14.46 -1.41
C GLY A 132 3.37 13.28 -0.44
N GLY A 133 2.35 12.42 -0.28
CA GLY A 133 2.42 11.25 0.61
C GLY A 133 3.01 9.98 -0.02
N GLY A 134 3.66 10.10 -1.18
CA GLY A 134 4.36 8.99 -1.84
C GLY A 134 5.65 8.61 -1.11
N LEU A 135 6.31 7.53 -1.57
CA LEU A 135 7.62 7.07 -1.05
C LEU A 135 7.69 7.06 0.49
N CYS A 136 6.60 6.67 1.13
CA CYS A 136 6.43 6.80 2.56
C CYS A 136 6.73 5.48 3.30
N GLY A 137 7.05 5.62 4.59
CA GLY A 137 7.07 4.48 5.51
C GLY A 137 5.66 4.06 5.95
N LEU A 138 5.58 3.03 6.79
CA LEU A 138 4.32 2.43 7.22
C LEU A 138 3.36 3.41 7.92
N GLY A 139 3.89 4.48 8.53
CA GLY A 139 3.11 5.50 9.25
C GLY A 139 2.09 6.25 8.38
N ASN A 140 2.42 6.53 7.11
CA ASN A 140 1.48 7.18 6.18
C ASN A 140 0.52 6.19 5.52
N LEU A 141 0.64 4.89 5.80
CA LEU A 141 -0.28 3.87 5.28
C LEU A 141 -1.36 3.55 6.32
N ARG A 142 -2.57 3.24 5.86
CA ARG A 142 -3.71 2.84 6.69
C ARG A 142 -4.55 1.78 5.99
N THR A 143 -5.31 1.03 6.79
CA THR A 143 -6.36 0.15 6.29
C THR A 143 -7.69 0.90 6.18
N LEU A 144 -8.39 0.77 5.06
CA LEU A 144 -9.75 1.24 4.86
C LEU A 144 -10.62 0.14 4.24
N CYS A 145 -11.88 0.01 4.66
CA CYS A 145 -12.84 -0.79 3.89
C CYS A 145 -13.12 -0.13 2.53
N LEU A 146 -13.60 -0.89 1.53
CA LEU A 146 -13.83 -0.34 0.19
C LEU A 146 -14.80 0.87 0.17
N ILE A 147 -15.77 0.91 1.08
CA ILE A 147 -16.72 2.03 1.21
C ILE A 147 -15.98 3.28 1.68
N CYS A 148 -15.21 3.18 2.77
CA CYS A 148 -14.41 4.29 3.30
C CYS A 148 -13.32 4.72 2.31
N HIS A 149 -12.64 3.78 1.66
CA HIS A 149 -11.68 4.07 0.60
C HIS A 149 -12.33 4.86 -0.54
N GLY A 150 -13.51 4.44 -1.01
CA GLY A 150 -14.24 5.17 -2.05
C GLY A 150 -14.72 6.56 -1.62
N ARG A 151 -14.92 6.82 -0.31
CA ARG A 151 -15.17 8.17 0.22
C ARG A 151 -13.91 9.03 0.17
N GLU A 152 -12.76 8.49 0.60
CA GLU A 152 -11.47 9.18 0.55
C GLU A 152 -11.04 9.52 -0.88
N THR A 153 -11.19 8.57 -1.82
CA THR A 153 -10.90 8.81 -3.24
C THR A 153 -11.76 9.95 -3.79
N ARG A 154 -13.06 9.98 -3.50
CA ARG A 154 -13.95 11.08 -3.94
C ARG A 154 -13.56 12.42 -3.31
N ALA A 155 -13.26 12.44 -2.01
CA ALA A 155 -12.82 13.65 -1.33
C ALA A 155 -11.51 14.18 -1.94
N LEU A 156 -10.55 13.31 -2.25
CA LEU A 156 -9.31 13.67 -2.94
C LEU A 156 -9.59 14.27 -4.32
N HIS A 157 -10.44 13.64 -5.13
CA HIS A 157 -10.81 14.17 -6.44
C HIS A 157 -11.43 15.57 -6.34
N GLN A 158 -12.34 15.80 -5.38
CA GLN A 158 -12.94 17.12 -5.15
C GLN A 158 -11.89 18.18 -4.80
N ARG A 159 -10.93 17.86 -3.91
CA ARG A 159 -9.82 18.78 -3.57
C ARG A 159 -8.96 19.10 -4.79
N GLN A 160 -8.68 18.09 -5.62
CA GLN A 160 -7.86 18.26 -6.82
C GLN A 160 -8.55 19.12 -7.88
N THR A 161 -9.85 18.96 -8.10
CA THR A 161 -10.63 19.82 -9.00
C THR A 161 -10.56 21.28 -8.55
N ARG A 162 -10.82 21.56 -7.25
CA ARG A 162 -10.74 22.92 -6.71
C ARG A 162 -9.36 23.56 -6.84
N ARG A 163 -8.29 22.78 -6.62
CA ARG A 163 -6.90 23.25 -6.83
C ARG A 163 -6.63 23.62 -8.28
N ARG A 164 -7.19 22.87 -9.23
CA ARG A 164 -7.07 23.18 -10.66
C ARG A 164 -7.85 24.44 -11.00
N GLU A 165 -9.08 24.61 -10.54
CA GLU A 165 -9.87 25.82 -10.84
C GLU A 165 -9.22 27.09 -10.28
N GLY A 166 -8.71 27.04 -9.04
CA GLY A 166 -8.05 28.19 -8.41
C GLY A 166 -6.63 28.49 -8.93
N ALA A 167 -5.98 27.56 -9.66
CA ALA A 167 -4.67 27.80 -10.26
C ALA A 167 -4.75 28.52 -11.62
N TRP A 168 -5.96 28.69 -12.16
CA TRP A 168 -6.23 29.34 -13.46
C TRP A 168 -7.08 30.62 -13.28
N SER A 169 -7.29 31.05 -12.04
CA SER A 169 -7.91 32.33 -11.66
C SER A 169 -6.83 33.31 -11.23
#